data_AF-A0AAV6W2T7-F1
#
_entry.id   AF-A0AAV6W2T7-F1
#
_cell.length_a   1.000
_cell.length_b   1.000
_cell.length_c   1.000
_cell.angle_alpha   90.00
_cell.angle_beta   90.00
_cell.angle_gamma   90.00
#
_symmetry.space_group_name_H-M   'P 1'
#
loop_
_entity.id
_entity.type
_entity.pdbx_description
1 polymer ?
#
loop_
_entity_poly.entity_id
_entity_poly.type
_entity_poly.pdbx_seq_one_letter_code
_entity_poly.pdbx_strand_id
1 'polypeptide(L)'
;MSFKSLDSKKRLVKSRSGLKIVSLDGECTSPFELTEPFWVPDNESPSCAKCHSKFDFLTRRHHCRRCGNVFCSHCCEAKLPLRRMCFVDPVRICIDCVEATKKENDFYEKHLKVLLTGANYNLDEANGSGTLIPLFCCLSKDHQSIVFDGGNLWQHNPINLVDVLSVRVLGSTGNAGMSHIVGSVVRYLDFKKDEQELRLCLAEVQDRKQSAAFIHSLQKALKFVKTANST
;
A
#
# COMPACT_ATOMS: atom_id res chain seq x y z
N MET A 1 29.22 0.02 -12.10
CA MET A 1 28.32 -0.15 -10.93
C MET A 1 27.88 1.24 -10.50
N SER A 2 26.60 1.57 -10.67
CA SER A 2 26.08 2.91 -10.36
C SER A 2 24.97 2.77 -9.32
N PHE A 3 25.29 3.11 -8.07
CA PHE A 3 24.27 3.45 -7.08
C PHE A 3 23.69 4.79 -7.52
N LYS A 4 22.56 4.75 -8.24
CA LYS A 4 21.81 5.96 -8.56
C LYS A 4 21.33 6.59 -7.25
N SER A 5 21.61 7.88 -7.12
CA SER A 5 21.25 8.79 -6.02
C SER A 5 19.96 8.37 -5.32
N LEU A 6 20.02 8.19 -3.99
CA LEU A 6 18.80 8.35 -3.20
C LEU A 6 18.25 9.75 -3.52
N ASP A 7 16.95 9.80 -3.78
CA ASP A 7 16.17 11.02 -3.94
C ASP A 7 16.57 12.01 -2.83
N SER A 8 17.00 13.23 -3.19
CA SER A 8 17.64 14.22 -2.29
C SER A 8 16.79 14.69 -1.11
N LYS A 9 15.58 14.13 -0.95
CA LYS A 9 14.57 14.47 0.05
C LYS A 9 14.40 13.44 1.16
N LYS A 10 15.20 12.36 1.21
CA LYS A 10 15.10 11.33 2.26
C LYS A 10 16.42 11.21 3.03
N ARG A 11 16.33 11.01 4.34
CA ARG A 11 17.48 10.74 5.21
C ARG A 11 17.27 9.53 6.11
N LEU A 12 18.38 8.95 6.55
CA LEU A 12 18.38 7.91 7.58
C LEU A 12 18.44 8.54 8.98
N VAL A 13 17.55 8.12 9.86
CA VAL A 13 17.49 8.55 11.26
C VAL A 13 17.56 7.33 12.15
N LYS A 14 18.51 7.33 13.10
CA LYS A 14 18.59 6.31 14.15
C LYS A 14 17.73 6.73 15.33
N SER A 15 16.66 5.98 15.60
CA SER A 15 15.76 6.20 16.73
C SER A 15 15.96 5.13 17.82
N ARG A 16 15.28 5.26 18.96
CA ARG A 16 15.20 4.21 19.99
C ARG A 16 14.57 2.91 19.45
N SER A 17 13.71 3.03 18.45
CA SER A 17 13.01 1.92 17.82
C SER A 17 13.84 1.18 16.77
N GLY A 18 14.83 1.84 16.17
CA GLY A 18 15.68 1.31 15.10
C GLY A 18 16.10 2.37 14.08
N LEU A 19 16.78 1.95 13.02
CA LEU A 19 17.14 2.80 11.88
C LEU A 19 15.93 2.97 10.95
N LYS A 20 15.63 4.21 10.56
CA LYS A 20 14.46 4.56 9.76
C LYS A 20 14.81 5.48 8.61
N ILE A 21 14.01 5.41 7.55
CA ILE A 21 14.00 6.41 6.47
C ILE A 21 12.95 7.46 6.81
N VAL A 22 13.30 8.74 6.73
CA VAL A 22 12.40 9.87 7.01
C VAL A 22 12.53 10.90 5.89
N SER A 23 11.41 11.54 5.52
CA SER A 23 11.39 12.69 4.62
C SER A 23 12.08 13.90 5.27
N LEU A 24 12.83 14.68 4.50
CA LEU A 24 13.43 15.93 4.98
C LEU A 24 12.37 16.97 5.33
N ASP A 25 11.26 16.96 4.60
CA ASP A 25 10.17 17.94 4.71
C ASP A 25 9.16 17.55 5.83
N GLY A 26 9.39 16.43 6.52
CA GLY A 26 8.53 15.95 7.60
C GLY A 26 7.18 15.35 7.15
N GLU A 27 6.82 15.48 5.87
CA GLU A 27 5.60 14.90 5.30
C GLU A 27 5.78 13.42 4.91
N CYS A 28 4.71 12.64 5.11
CA CYS A 28 4.61 11.26 4.64
C CYS A 28 4.79 11.24 3.13
N THR A 29 5.83 10.56 2.64
CA THR A 29 6.13 10.58 1.20
C THR A 29 5.19 9.69 0.40
N SER A 30 4.41 8.85 1.07
CA SER A 30 3.51 7.89 0.45
C SER A 30 2.26 7.69 1.32
N PRO A 31 1.06 7.58 0.73
CA PRO A 31 -0.20 7.39 1.47
C PRO A 31 -0.34 6.00 2.11
N PHE A 32 0.65 5.12 1.94
CA PHE A 32 0.72 3.83 2.62
C PHE A 32 1.49 3.88 3.96
N GLU A 33 2.21 4.95 4.22
CA GLU A 33 3.04 5.10 5.42
C GLU A 33 2.16 5.27 6.67
N LEU A 34 2.68 4.85 7.83
CA LEU A 34 2.05 4.94 9.15
C LEU A 34 3.05 5.56 10.13
N THR A 35 2.52 6.30 11.10
CA THR A 35 3.30 6.76 12.24
C THR A 35 3.65 5.59 13.17
N GLU A 36 4.72 5.74 13.95
CA GLU A 36 5.03 4.74 14.98
C GLU A 36 3.98 4.76 16.09
N PRO A 37 3.63 3.59 16.66
CA PRO A 37 2.74 3.55 17.80
C PRO A 37 3.40 4.20 19.02
N PHE A 38 2.57 4.72 19.92
CA PHE A 38 3.02 5.08 21.25
C PHE A 38 3.53 3.82 21.99
N TRP A 39 4.72 3.91 22.59
CA TRP A 39 5.25 2.83 23.41
C TRP A 39 4.73 2.97 24.82
N VAL A 40 4.03 1.93 25.29
CA VAL A 40 3.53 1.90 26.67
C VAL A 40 4.72 1.98 27.63
N PRO A 41 4.71 2.93 28.59
CA PRO A 41 5.75 3.04 29.59
C PRO A 41 5.91 1.76 30.44
N ASP A 42 7.15 1.43 30.80
CA ASP A 42 7.46 0.19 31.53
C ASP A 42 6.78 0.10 32.90
N ASN A 43 6.60 1.24 33.58
CA ASN A 43 5.91 1.37 34.86
C ASN A 43 4.41 1.10 34.76
N GLU A 44 3.80 1.32 33.58
CA GLU A 44 2.39 1.05 33.30
C GLU A 44 2.16 -0.39 32.82
N SER A 45 3.24 -1.15 32.56
CA SER A 45 3.20 -2.54 32.12
C SER A 45 3.87 -3.48 33.13
N PRO A 46 3.17 -3.89 34.21
CA PRO A 46 3.71 -4.80 35.22
C PRO A 46 3.79 -6.26 34.74
N SER A 47 3.07 -6.61 33.67
CA SER A 47 3.00 -7.97 33.13
C SER A 47 2.97 -7.97 31.61
N CYS A 48 3.36 -9.09 31.00
CA CYS A 48 3.28 -9.30 29.56
C CYS A 48 1.86 -9.06 29.05
N ALA A 49 1.70 -8.24 28.02
CA ALA A 49 0.40 -7.89 27.44
C ALA A 49 -0.33 -9.08 26.78
N LYS A 50 0.35 -10.22 26.56
CA LYS A 50 -0.24 -11.44 26.00
C LYS A 50 -0.44 -12.56 27.03
N CYS A 51 0.62 -13.02 27.67
CA CYS A 51 0.54 -14.18 28.58
C CYS A 51 0.37 -13.79 30.05
N HIS A 52 0.35 -12.48 30.36
CA HIS A 52 0.18 -11.95 31.72
C HIS A 52 1.24 -12.37 32.74
N SER A 53 2.37 -12.95 32.29
CA SER A 53 3.52 -13.21 33.16
C SER A 53 4.04 -11.88 33.73
N LYS A 54 4.23 -11.80 35.06
CA LYS A 54 4.82 -10.63 35.70
C LYS A 54 6.25 -10.42 35.23
N PHE A 55 6.62 -9.17 35.04
CA PHE A 55 8.01 -8.81 34.78
C PHE A 55 8.79 -8.73 36.09
N ASP A 56 10.01 -9.26 36.08
CA ASP A 56 10.92 -9.29 37.22
C ASP A 56 12.38 -9.27 36.71
N PHE A 57 13.34 -9.61 37.58
CA PHE A 57 14.75 -9.63 37.21
C PHE A 57 15.10 -10.70 36.15
N LEU A 58 14.31 -11.77 36.04
CA LEU A 58 14.52 -12.85 35.06
C LEU A 58 13.70 -12.61 33.78
N THR A 59 12.49 -12.08 33.91
CA THR A 59 11.57 -11.80 32.82
C THR A 59 11.65 -10.34 32.42
N ARG A 60 12.50 -10.04 31.43
CA ARG A 60 12.70 -8.68 30.91
C ARG A 60 11.54 -8.22 30.02
N ARG A 61 11.35 -6.90 29.98
CA ARG A 61 10.36 -6.20 29.13
C ARG A 61 10.87 -6.03 27.70
N HIS A 62 9.95 -6.18 26.73
CA HIS A 62 10.22 -5.95 25.32
C HIS A 62 9.04 -5.29 24.62
N HIS A 63 9.27 -4.14 23.97
CA HIS A 63 8.25 -3.47 23.16
C HIS A 63 8.09 -4.09 21.77
N CYS A 64 6.85 -4.31 21.37
CA CYS A 64 6.51 -4.57 19.97
C CYS A 64 6.59 -3.27 19.18
N ARG A 65 7.41 -3.22 18.12
CA ARG A 65 7.55 -1.99 17.31
C ARG A 65 6.31 -1.64 16.48
N ARG A 66 5.37 -2.59 16.32
CA ARG A 66 4.13 -2.38 15.54
C ARG A 66 2.96 -1.87 16.39
N CYS A 67 2.80 -2.35 17.62
CA CYS A 67 1.67 -1.95 18.48
C CYS A 67 2.08 -1.17 19.75
N GLY A 68 3.37 -1.09 20.08
CA GLY A 68 3.86 -0.31 21.22
C GLY A 68 3.69 -0.98 22.59
N ASN A 69 2.92 -2.07 22.70
CA ASN A 69 2.73 -2.80 23.95
C ASN A 69 3.99 -3.56 24.41
N VAL A 70 4.03 -3.92 25.69
CA VAL A 70 5.16 -4.59 26.36
C VAL A 70 4.92 -6.09 26.56
N PHE A 71 5.91 -6.90 26.22
CA PHE A 71 5.83 -8.36 26.22
C PHE A 71 7.08 -9.01 26.84
N CYS A 72 6.96 -10.28 27.24
CA CYS A 72 8.12 -11.12 27.53
C CYS A 72 8.81 -11.59 26.23
N SER A 73 9.99 -12.20 26.35
CA SER A 73 10.80 -12.63 25.19
C SER A 73 10.04 -13.59 24.28
N HIS A 74 9.35 -14.58 24.86
CA HIS A 74 8.59 -15.60 24.13
C HIS A 74 7.40 -15.03 23.35
N CYS A 75 6.65 -14.08 23.94
CA CYS A 75 5.51 -13.46 23.25
C CYS A 75 5.91 -12.45 22.17
N CYS A 76 7.20 -12.10 22.08
CA CYS A 76 7.69 -11.04 21.22
C CYS A 76 9.06 -11.38 20.62
N GLU A 77 9.24 -12.61 20.16
CA GLU A 77 10.52 -13.10 19.63
C GLU A 77 10.77 -12.71 18.16
N ALA A 78 9.70 -12.65 17.36
CA ALA A 78 9.79 -12.44 15.92
C ALA A 78 10.37 -11.07 15.56
N LYS A 79 11.16 -11.04 14.48
CA LYS A 79 11.61 -9.81 13.82
C LYS A 79 11.12 -9.79 12.38
N LEU A 80 10.36 -8.77 12.00
CA LEU A 80 9.87 -8.60 10.63
C LEU A 80 10.08 -7.15 10.15
N PRO A 81 10.18 -6.91 8.83
CA PRO A 81 10.16 -5.56 8.28
C PRO A 81 8.83 -4.86 8.60
N LEU A 82 8.91 -3.64 9.11
CA LEU A 82 7.74 -2.75 9.29
C LEU A 82 7.81 -1.63 8.25
N ARG A 83 7.58 -1.98 6.98
CA ARG A 83 7.75 -1.10 5.82
C ARG A 83 6.86 0.14 5.87
N ARG A 84 5.63 0.00 6.39
CA ARG A 84 4.70 1.14 6.57
C ARG A 84 5.24 2.18 7.55
N MET A 85 6.05 1.80 8.52
CA MET A 85 6.68 2.71 9.48
C MET A 85 8.13 3.06 9.09
N CYS A 86 8.53 2.74 7.86
CA CYS A 86 9.83 3.10 7.28
C CYS A 86 11.06 2.59 8.05
N PHE A 87 10.93 1.48 8.79
CA PHE A 87 12.08 0.80 9.36
C PHE A 87 12.93 0.16 8.27
N VAL A 88 14.25 0.37 8.33
CA VAL A 88 15.21 -0.20 7.38
C VAL A 88 15.38 -1.69 7.62
N ASP A 89 15.65 -2.06 8.87
CA ASP A 89 15.92 -3.44 9.27
C ASP A 89 14.68 -4.09 9.88
N PRO A 90 14.57 -5.43 9.85
CA PRO A 90 13.54 -6.16 10.59
C PRO A 90 13.59 -5.83 12.08
N VAL A 91 12.46 -5.45 12.65
CA VAL A 91 12.32 -5.06 14.06
C VAL A 91 11.44 -6.02 14.82
N ARG A 92 11.62 -6.03 16.15
CA ARG A 92 10.92 -6.95 17.06
C ARG A 92 9.42 -6.65 17.08
N ILE A 93 8.59 -7.68 16.94
CA ILE A 93 7.13 -7.59 17.03
C ILE A 93 6.55 -8.69 17.92
N CYS A 94 5.37 -8.44 18.49
CA CYS A 94 4.63 -9.47 19.22
C CYS A 94 4.02 -10.49 18.25
N ILE A 95 3.75 -11.69 18.76
CA ILE A 95 3.13 -12.78 17.99
C ILE A 95 1.79 -12.39 17.36
N ASP A 96 0.99 -11.54 18.01
CA ASP A 96 -0.31 -11.11 17.47
C ASP A 96 -0.16 -10.14 16.28
N CYS A 97 0.98 -9.46 16.19
CA CYS A 97 1.31 -8.57 15.08
C CYS A 97 1.92 -9.30 13.87
N VAL A 98 2.35 -10.56 14.02
CA VAL A 98 3.10 -11.29 12.98
C VAL A 98 2.31 -11.43 11.70
N GLU A 99 1.08 -11.92 11.77
CA GLU A 99 0.30 -12.25 10.56
C GLU A 99 -0.10 -11.00 9.77
N ALA A 100 -0.52 -9.94 10.47
CA ALA A 100 -0.83 -8.67 9.82
C ALA A 100 0.43 -8.05 9.16
N THR A 101 1.58 -8.11 9.84
CA THR A 101 2.86 -7.63 9.28
C THR A 101 3.30 -8.42 8.05
N LYS A 102 3.08 -9.74 8.02
CA LYS A 102 3.38 -10.56 6.83
C LYS A 102 2.50 -10.17 5.64
N LYS A 103 1.19 -9.99 5.85
CA LYS A 103 0.27 -9.52 4.81
C LYS A 103 0.64 -8.13 4.30
N GLU A 104 1.09 -7.24 5.19
CA GLU A 104 1.63 -5.94 4.80
C GLU A 104 2.89 -6.07 3.95
N ASN A 105 3.84 -6.92 4.34
CA ASN A 105 5.06 -7.13 3.55
C ASN A 105 4.80 -7.77 2.18
N ASP A 106 3.85 -8.71 2.08
CA ASP A 106 3.40 -9.28 0.81
C ASP A 106 2.90 -8.21 -0.17
N PHE A 107 2.21 -7.18 0.33
CA PHE A 107 1.80 -6.03 -0.48
C PHE A 107 3.02 -5.30 -1.07
N TYR A 108 4.01 -4.93 -0.27
CA TYR A 108 5.20 -4.23 -0.78
C TYR A 108 6.05 -5.09 -1.72
N GLU A 109 6.09 -6.40 -1.51
CA GLU A 109 6.96 -7.30 -2.27
C GLU A 109 6.39 -7.70 -3.62
N LYS A 110 5.06 -7.80 -3.72
CA LYS A 110 4.35 -8.26 -4.92
C LYS A 110 3.48 -7.17 -5.54
N HIS A 111 2.54 -6.64 -4.77
CA HIS A 111 1.48 -5.76 -5.28
C HIS A 111 1.98 -4.37 -5.64
N LEU A 112 2.84 -3.77 -4.81
CA LEU A 112 3.41 -2.45 -5.09
C LEU A 112 4.25 -2.46 -6.37
N LYS A 113 5.01 -3.53 -6.61
CA LYS A 113 5.80 -3.67 -7.84
C LYS A 113 4.91 -3.71 -9.07
N VAL A 114 3.80 -4.47 -9.02
CA VAL A 114 2.82 -4.51 -10.13
C VAL A 114 2.25 -3.12 -10.41
N LEU A 115 1.93 -2.35 -9.36
CA LEU A 115 1.41 -0.99 -9.51
C LEU A 115 2.43 -0.03 -10.13
N LEU A 116 3.69 -0.10 -9.70
CA LEU A 116 4.77 0.73 -10.24
C LEU A 116 5.17 0.34 -11.67
N THR A 117 5.13 -0.95 -12.00
CA THR A 117 5.34 -1.45 -13.37
C THR A 117 4.24 -0.99 -14.31
N GLY A 118 3.01 -0.85 -13.82
CA GLY A 118 1.86 -0.43 -14.60
C GLY A 118 1.27 -1.53 -15.48
N ALA A 119 0.24 -1.15 -16.23
CA ALA A 119 -0.46 -2.02 -17.16
C ALA A 119 -1.16 -1.21 -18.26
N ASN A 120 -1.34 -1.84 -19.43
CA ASN A 120 -2.10 -1.27 -20.54
C ASN A 120 -3.61 -1.54 -20.36
N TYR A 121 -4.42 -0.57 -20.76
CA TYR A 121 -5.88 -0.64 -20.79
C TYR A 121 -6.41 0.05 -22.03
N ASN A 122 -7.70 -0.12 -22.27
CA ASN A 122 -8.46 0.66 -23.23
C ASN A 122 -9.54 1.46 -22.49
N LEU A 123 -9.73 2.73 -22.86
CA LEU A 123 -10.88 3.50 -22.40
C LEU A 123 -12.10 3.19 -23.23
N ASP A 124 -13.22 3.04 -22.54
CA ASP A 124 -14.55 3.08 -23.12
C ASP A 124 -15.07 4.50 -22.96
N GLU A 125 -14.85 5.38 -23.95
CA GLU A 125 -15.47 6.70 -23.93
C GLU A 125 -16.99 6.55 -24.05
N ALA A 126 -17.71 7.15 -23.10
CA ALA A 126 -19.17 7.07 -22.96
C ALA A 126 -19.98 7.68 -24.12
N ASN A 127 -19.35 8.00 -25.25
CA ASN A 127 -19.99 8.61 -26.42
C ASN A 127 -20.46 7.61 -27.47
N GLY A 128 -20.36 6.30 -27.22
CA GLY A 128 -20.94 5.29 -28.10
C GLY A 128 -20.32 5.20 -29.50
N SER A 129 -19.14 5.80 -29.73
CA SER A 129 -18.43 5.68 -31.02
C SER A 129 -17.79 4.30 -31.21
N GLY A 130 -17.67 3.51 -30.13
CA GLY A 130 -16.98 2.22 -30.13
C GLY A 130 -15.46 2.33 -30.28
N THR A 131 -14.89 3.54 -30.25
CA THR A 131 -13.44 3.76 -30.35
C THR A 131 -12.79 3.53 -29.00
N LEU A 132 -12.00 2.46 -28.90
CA LEU A 132 -11.19 2.16 -27.73
C LEU A 132 -9.88 2.96 -27.79
N ILE A 133 -9.65 3.81 -26.79
CA ILE A 133 -8.40 4.59 -26.70
C ILE A 133 -7.40 3.81 -25.85
N PRO A 134 -6.26 3.38 -26.41
CA PRO A 134 -5.24 2.68 -25.63
C PRO A 134 -4.60 3.62 -24.62
N LEU A 135 -4.33 3.13 -23.43
CA LEU A 135 -3.72 3.87 -22.35
C LEU A 135 -2.77 2.99 -21.53
N PHE A 136 -1.70 3.58 -21.04
CA PHE A 136 -0.86 2.99 -20.01
C PHE A 136 -1.17 3.64 -18.66
N CYS A 137 -1.30 2.81 -17.62
CA CYS A 137 -1.60 3.26 -16.27
C CYS A 137 -0.59 2.67 -15.28
N CYS A 138 -0.02 3.53 -14.44
CA CYS A 138 0.89 3.11 -13.37
C CYS A 138 0.69 3.96 -12.11
N LEU A 139 1.27 3.50 -11.00
CA LEU A 139 1.36 4.29 -9.78
C LEU A 139 2.62 5.17 -9.83
N SER A 140 2.50 6.42 -9.41
CA SER A 140 3.64 7.33 -9.27
C SER A 140 4.69 6.78 -8.28
N LYS A 141 5.95 7.20 -8.41
CA LYS A 141 7.08 6.68 -7.59
C LYS A 141 6.97 7.03 -6.11
N ASP A 142 6.30 8.14 -5.80
CA ASP A 142 5.93 8.56 -4.44
C ASP A 142 4.62 7.91 -3.98
N HIS A 143 4.01 7.07 -4.80
CA HIS A 143 2.78 6.34 -4.52
C HIS A 143 1.55 7.23 -4.29
N GLN A 144 1.60 8.51 -4.65
CA GLN A 144 0.51 9.45 -4.39
C GLN A 144 -0.63 9.33 -5.39
N SER A 145 -0.32 9.07 -6.66
CA SER A 145 -1.31 9.20 -7.73
C SER A 145 -1.20 8.07 -8.76
N ILE A 146 -2.35 7.73 -9.32
CA ILE A 146 -2.45 6.92 -10.53
C ILE A 146 -2.18 7.85 -11.71
N VAL A 147 -1.17 7.52 -12.51
CA VAL A 147 -0.74 8.27 -13.68
C VAL A 147 -1.21 7.55 -14.94
N PHE A 148 -1.68 8.32 -15.91
CA PHE A 148 -2.21 7.82 -17.18
C PHE A 148 -1.42 8.42 -18.33
N ASP A 149 -1.07 7.60 -19.30
CA ASP A 149 -0.41 8.00 -20.53
C ASP A 149 -1.12 7.35 -21.73
N GLY A 150 -1.89 8.14 -22.48
CA GLY A 150 -2.53 7.73 -23.74
C GLY A 150 -1.74 8.18 -24.97
N GLY A 151 -0.48 8.57 -24.81
CA GLY A 151 0.33 9.18 -25.86
C GLY A 151 -0.30 10.48 -26.37
N ASN A 152 -0.28 10.68 -27.69
CA ASN A 152 -0.80 11.91 -28.32
C ASN A 152 -2.34 11.96 -28.41
N LEU A 153 -3.03 10.87 -28.08
CA LEU A 153 -4.48 10.73 -28.29
C LEU A 153 -5.29 11.23 -27.09
N TRP A 154 -4.76 11.06 -25.88
CA TRP A 154 -5.48 11.39 -24.66
C TRP A 154 -4.54 11.51 -23.46
N GLN A 155 -4.77 12.52 -22.62
CA GLN A 155 -4.04 12.70 -21.37
C GLN A 155 -5.04 12.99 -20.24
N HIS A 156 -5.18 12.05 -19.31
CA HIS A 156 -5.90 12.29 -18.06
C HIS A 156 -5.00 12.99 -17.05
N ASN A 157 -5.61 13.81 -16.20
CA ASN A 157 -4.92 14.28 -15.01
C ASN A 157 -4.63 13.11 -14.05
N PRO A 158 -3.49 13.08 -13.35
CA PRO A 158 -3.24 12.08 -12.34
C PRO A 158 -4.36 12.04 -11.28
N ILE A 159 -4.78 10.84 -10.88
CA ILE A 159 -5.79 10.65 -9.85
C ILE A 159 -5.08 10.33 -8.53
N ASN A 160 -5.16 11.22 -7.55
CA ASN A 160 -4.58 10.95 -6.23
C ASN A 160 -5.27 9.77 -5.55
N LEU A 161 -4.50 8.86 -4.96
CA LEU A 161 -5.04 7.69 -4.26
C LEU A 161 -5.96 8.05 -3.09
N VAL A 162 -5.70 9.19 -2.45
CA VAL A 162 -6.55 9.69 -1.35
C VAL A 162 -7.92 10.16 -1.82
N ASP A 163 -8.05 10.55 -3.09
CA ASP A 163 -9.30 10.99 -3.70
C ASP A 163 -10.06 9.81 -4.37
N VAL A 164 -9.49 8.60 -4.39
CA VAL A 164 -10.16 7.41 -4.94
C VAL A 164 -11.19 6.86 -3.93
N LEU A 165 -12.45 6.84 -4.35
CA LEU A 165 -13.57 6.35 -3.55
C LEU A 165 -13.67 4.81 -3.59
N SER A 166 -13.61 4.23 -4.80
CA SER A 166 -13.73 2.78 -4.99
C SER A 166 -13.17 2.31 -6.34
N VAL A 167 -12.77 1.03 -6.38
CA VAL A 167 -12.39 0.32 -7.61
C VAL A 167 -13.22 -0.95 -7.71
N ARG A 168 -14.13 -0.99 -8.68
CA ARG A 168 -15.03 -2.11 -8.93
C ARG A 168 -14.56 -2.91 -10.12
N VAL A 169 -14.41 -4.21 -9.95
CA VAL A 169 -14.08 -5.12 -11.06
C VAL A 169 -15.32 -5.34 -11.92
N LEU A 170 -15.17 -5.21 -13.24
CA LEU A 170 -16.19 -5.57 -14.20
C LEU A 170 -15.92 -7.01 -14.67
N GLY A 171 -16.95 -7.85 -14.62
CA GLY A 171 -16.89 -9.23 -15.09
C GLY A 171 -17.91 -9.47 -16.21
N SER A 172 -17.60 -10.44 -17.07
CA SER A 172 -18.58 -11.00 -18.01
C SER A 172 -18.69 -12.50 -17.78
N THR A 173 -19.92 -13.00 -17.81
CA THR A 173 -20.25 -14.43 -17.69
C THR A 173 -20.22 -15.06 -19.07
N GLY A 174 -19.22 -15.92 -19.32
CA GLY A 174 -19.16 -16.68 -20.56
C GLY A 174 -20.19 -17.82 -20.58
N ASN A 175 -20.42 -18.39 -21.77
CA ASN A 175 -21.39 -19.48 -22.00
C ASN A 175 -21.12 -20.75 -21.17
N ALA A 176 -19.92 -20.92 -20.62
CA ALA A 176 -19.53 -22.03 -19.76
C ALA A 176 -19.62 -21.72 -18.24
N GLY A 177 -20.27 -20.63 -17.84
CA GLY A 177 -20.39 -20.22 -16.43
C GLY A 177 -19.11 -19.65 -15.79
N MET A 178 -17.99 -19.62 -16.54
CA MET A 178 -16.73 -19.05 -16.07
C MET A 178 -16.78 -17.52 -16.16
N SER A 179 -16.74 -16.84 -15.01
CA SER A 179 -16.65 -15.38 -14.93
C SER A 179 -15.24 -14.92 -15.29
N HIS A 180 -15.10 -14.03 -16.26
CA HIS A 180 -13.81 -13.44 -16.60
C HIS A 180 -13.84 -11.92 -16.39
N ILE A 181 -12.75 -11.37 -15.85
CA ILE A 181 -12.60 -9.93 -15.65
C ILE A 181 -12.50 -9.27 -17.04
N VAL A 182 -13.35 -8.28 -17.31
CA VAL A 182 -13.35 -7.49 -18.55
C VAL A 182 -12.77 -6.10 -18.35
N GLY A 183 -12.72 -5.62 -17.11
CA GLY A 183 -12.17 -4.31 -16.79
C GLY A 183 -12.39 -3.90 -15.34
N SER A 184 -12.34 -2.61 -15.08
CA SER A 184 -12.72 -2.01 -13.80
C SER A 184 -13.30 -0.61 -13.97
N VAL A 185 -14.08 -0.18 -12.98
CA VAL A 185 -14.53 1.20 -12.83
C VAL A 185 -13.84 1.80 -11.61
N VAL A 186 -13.11 2.89 -11.82
CA VAL A 186 -12.49 3.69 -10.76
C VAL A 186 -13.39 4.89 -10.50
N ARG A 187 -13.93 4.99 -9.29
CA ARG A 187 -14.68 6.18 -8.83
C ARG A 187 -13.77 7.04 -7.98
N TYR A 188 -13.70 8.34 -8.27
CA TYR A 188 -12.80 9.27 -7.59
C TYR A 188 -13.40 10.68 -7.52
N LEU A 189 -12.83 11.54 -6.68
CA LEU A 189 -13.15 12.97 -6.61
C LEU A 189 -12.16 13.76 -7.47
N ASP A 190 -12.66 14.65 -8.31
CA ASP A 190 -11.81 15.54 -9.10
C ASP A 190 -11.33 16.77 -8.28
N PHE A 191 -10.68 17.72 -8.96
CA PHE A 191 -10.18 18.94 -8.33
C PHE A 191 -11.28 19.87 -7.79
N LYS A 192 -12.51 19.74 -8.29
CA LYS A 192 -13.70 20.46 -7.80
C LYS A 192 -14.41 19.69 -6.68
N LYS A 193 -13.95 18.49 -6.36
CA LYS A 193 -14.61 17.53 -5.46
C LYS A 193 -15.92 17.00 -6.00
N ASP A 194 -16.07 16.99 -7.32
CA ASP A 194 -17.16 16.30 -7.99
C ASP A 194 -16.79 14.82 -8.19
N GLU A 195 -17.78 13.93 -8.06
CA GLU A 195 -17.58 12.51 -8.29
C GLU A 195 -17.46 12.21 -9.79
N GLN A 196 -16.39 11.51 -10.16
CA GLN A 196 -16.11 11.07 -11.51
C GLN A 196 -15.95 9.55 -11.58
N GLU A 197 -16.22 8.98 -12.75
CA GLU A 197 -16.00 7.56 -13.04
C GLU A 197 -15.06 7.40 -14.23
N LEU A 198 -14.04 6.55 -14.08
CA LEU A 198 -13.16 6.14 -15.16
C LEU A 198 -13.29 4.64 -15.41
N ARG A 199 -13.65 4.25 -16.64
CA ARG A 199 -13.79 2.85 -17.05
C ARG A 199 -12.52 2.38 -17.75
N LEU A 200 -11.85 1.41 -17.13
CA LEU A 200 -10.63 0.78 -17.64
C LEU A 200 -10.98 -0.61 -18.17
N CYS A 201 -11.03 -0.79 -19.48
CA CYS A 201 -11.20 -2.09 -20.11
C CYS A 201 -9.85 -2.80 -20.22
N LEU A 202 -9.82 -4.11 -19.96
CA LEU A 202 -8.56 -4.86 -20.09
C LEU A 202 -8.05 -4.79 -21.53
N ALA A 203 -6.73 -4.65 -21.68
CA ALA A 203 -6.04 -4.74 -22.97
C ALA A 203 -6.14 -6.16 -23.57
N GLU A 204 -5.59 -6.33 -24.78
CA GLU A 204 -5.57 -7.60 -25.51
C GLU A 204 -4.99 -8.77 -24.69
N VAL A 205 -5.20 -10.00 -25.16
CA VAL A 205 -4.97 -11.26 -24.42
C VAL A 205 -3.57 -11.36 -23.78
N GLN A 206 -2.53 -10.78 -24.40
CA GLN A 206 -1.17 -10.81 -23.89
C GLN A 206 -0.98 -10.00 -22.59
N ASP A 207 -1.67 -8.86 -22.47
CA ASP A 207 -1.55 -7.95 -21.32
C ASP A 207 -2.64 -8.17 -20.25
N ARG A 208 -3.66 -8.96 -20.57
CA ARG A 208 -4.82 -9.20 -19.70
C ARG A 208 -4.46 -9.63 -18.27
N LYS A 209 -3.44 -10.48 -18.12
CA LYS A 209 -2.97 -10.95 -16.80
C LYS A 209 -2.36 -9.80 -15.97
N GLN A 210 -1.57 -8.95 -16.61
CA GLN A 210 -0.92 -7.81 -15.98
C GLN A 210 -1.97 -6.76 -15.56
N SER A 211 -2.91 -6.43 -16.44
CA SER A 211 -4.00 -5.49 -16.15
C SER A 211 -4.93 -6.00 -15.05
N ALA A 212 -5.30 -7.29 -15.05
CA ALA A 212 -6.07 -7.88 -13.96
C ALA A 212 -5.30 -7.86 -12.62
N ALA A 213 -3.99 -8.17 -12.64
CA ALA A 213 -3.14 -8.12 -11.45
C ALA A 213 -3.00 -6.69 -10.91
N PHE A 214 -2.93 -5.69 -11.78
CA PHE A 214 -2.90 -4.28 -11.43
C PHE A 214 -4.19 -3.87 -10.72
N ILE A 215 -5.37 -4.17 -11.28
CA ILE A 215 -6.66 -3.86 -10.63
C ILE A 215 -6.74 -4.46 -9.23
N HIS A 216 -6.39 -5.75 -9.09
CA HIS A 216 -6.41 -6.40 -7.78
C HIS A 216 -5.40 -5.79 -6.80
N SER A 217 -4.22 -5.41 -7.29
CA SER A 217 -3.20 -4.71 -6.48
C SER A 217 -3.66 -3.32 -6.07
N LEU A 218 -4.40 -2.61 -6.93
CA LEU A 218 -4.96 -1.30 -6.64
C LEU A 218 -6.05 -1.38 -5.56
N GLN A 219 -6.94 -2.38 -5.65
CA GLN A 219 -7.92 -2.64 -4.59
C GLN A 219 -7.26 -2.90 -3.23
N LYS A 220 -6.13 -3.61 -3.21
CA LYS A 220 -5.33 -3.79 -1.99
C LYS A 220 -4.70 -2.49 -1.51
N ALA A 221 -4.10 -1.70 -2.40
CA ALA A 221 -3.51 -0.41 -2.07
C ALA A 221 -4.52 0.54 -1.39
N LEU A 222 -5.75 0.62 -1.91
CA LEU A 222 -6.79 1.47 -1.33
C LEU A 222 -7.18 1.07 0.10
N LYS A 223 -7.06 -0.21 0.47
CA LYS A 223 -7.25 -0.62 1.87
C LYS A 223 -6.18 -0.02 2.78
N PHE A 224 -4.93 0.06 2.31
CA PHE A 224 -3.82 0.61 3.08
C PHE A 224 -3.97 2.12 3.27
N VAL A 225 -4.38 2.85 2.22
CA VAL A 225 -4.68 4.30 2.29
C VAL A 225 -5.77 4.57 3.33
N LYS A 226 -6.89 3.83 3.27
CA LYS A 226 -7.98 3.96 4.25
C LYS A 226 -7.52 3.71 5.68
N THR A 227 -6.68 2.69 5.91
CA THR A 227 -6.13 2.43 7.24
C THR A 227 -5.20 3.55 7.72
N ALA A 228 -4.38 4.14 6.85
CA ALA A 228 -3.48 5.23 7.24
C ALA A 228 -4.22 6.52 7.59
N ASN A 229 -5.32 6.81 6.90
CA ASN A 229 -6.14 8.00 7.19
C ASN A 229 -7.06 7.85 8.41
N SER A 230 -7.15 6.63 8.99
CA SER A 230 -8.00 6.36 10.16
C SER A 230 -7.23 6.36 11.49
N THR A 231 -5.91 6.51 11.44
CA THR A 231 -4.99 6.53 12.59
C THR A 231 -4.46 7.93 12.82
#